data_AF-A0A832T2Q9-F1
#
_entry.id   AF-A0A832T2Q9-F1
#
_cell.length_a   1.000
_cell.length_b   1.000
_cell.length_c   1.000
_cell.angle_alpha   90.00
_cell.angle_beta   90.00
_cell.angle_gamma   90.00
#
_symmetry.space_group_name_H-M   'P 1'
#
loop_
_entity.id
_entity.type
_entity.pdbx_description
1 polymer ?
#
loop_
_entity_poly.entity_id
_entity_poly.type
_entity_poly.pdbx_seq_one_letter_code
_entity_poly.pdbx_strand_id
1 'polypeptide(L)'
;MDVEAIITGFQEFAQSHPYLALAFILFLIGALVRGKISLVFYGLGALALLQEFGLFGAFIEFLKQVPGLVKGLLSVFGGVSG
;
A
#
# COMPACT_ATOMS: atom_id res chain seq x y z
N MET A 1 -10.04 22.94 21.72
CA MET A 1 -9.72 21.51 21.59
C MET A 1 -8.21 21.43 21.55
N ASP A 2 -7.62 20.93 22.64
CA ASP A 2 -6.18 21.00 22.90
C ASP A 2 -5.40 20.19 21.88
N VAL A 3 -4.43 20.85 21.24
CA VAL A 3 -3.48 20.22 20.32
C VAL A 3 -2.78 19.05 21.00
N GLU A 4 -2.56 19.13 22.31
CA GLU A 4 -2.02 18.05 23.13
C GLU A 4 -2.91 16.80 23.12
N ALA A 5 -4.23 16.93 23.24
CA ALA A 5 -5.13 15.78 23.19
C ALA A 5 -5.10 15.07 21.82
N ILE A 6 -4.89 15.84 20.73
CA ILE A 6 -4.73 15.28 19.38
C ILE A 6 -3.39 14.53 19.25
N ILE A 7 -2.31 15.11 19.80
CA ILE A 7 -0.98 14.47 19.78
C ILE A 7 -0.98 13.20 20.60
N THR A 8 -1.54 13.22 21.81
CA THR A 8 -1.62 12.03 22.69
C THR A 8 -2.47 10.94 22.03
N GLY A 9 -3.63 11.27 21.44
CA GLY A 9 -4.44 10.31 20.71
C GLY A 9 -3.72 9.70 19.51
N PHE A 10 -2.91 10.49 18.80
CA PHE A 10 -2.11 9.97 17.68
C PHE A 10 -0.95 9.09 18.16
N GLN A 11 -0.34 9.40 19.32
CA GLN A 11 0.69 8.57 19.92
C GLN A 11 0.15 7.22 20.39
N GLU A 12 -1.02 7.19 21.04
CA GLU A 12 -1.68 5.95 21.47
C GLU A 12 -2.09 5.09 20.26
N PHE A 13 -2.60 5.73 19.21
CA PHE A 13 -2.91 5.07 17.95
C PHE A 13 -1.66 4.48 17.30
N ALA A 14 -0.54 5.23 17.25
CA ALA A 14 0.71 4.75 16.68
C ALA A 14 1.36 3.62 17.50
N GLN A 15 1.15 3.57 18.81
CA GLN A 15 1.57 2.44 19.63
C GLN A 15 0.72 1.19 19.38
N SER A 16 -0.57 1.38 19.12
CA SER A 16 -1.53 0.28 18.89
C SER A 16 -1.45 -0.28 17.46
N HIS A 17 -1.22 0.60 16.48
CA HIS A 17 -1.17 0.28 15.05
C HIS A 17 0.09 0.89 14.40
N PRO A 18 1.29 0.37 14.74
CA PRO A 18 2.55 0.97 14.34
C PRO A 18 2.75 1.00 12.82
N TYR A 19 2.30 -0.04 12.10
CA TYR A 19 2.46 -0.07 10.65
C TYR A 19 1.40 0.80 9.94
N LEU A 20 0.22 0.97 10.53
CA LEU A 20 -0.79 1.91 10.03
C LEU A 20 -0.32 3.37 10.14
N ALA A 21 0.24 3.74 11.29
CA ALA A 21 0.83 5.07 11.48
C ALA A 21 2.02 5.30 10.52
N LEU A 22 2.87 4.29 10.35
CA LEU A 22 3.97 4.33 9.38
C LEU A 22 3.45 4.50 7.94
N ALA A 23 2.41 3.76 7.55
CA ALA A 23 1.80 3.88 6.23
C ALA A 23 1.29 5.30 5.97
N PHE A 24 0.64 5.91 6.96
CA PHE A 24 0.14 7.27 6.87
C PHE A 24 1.26 8.29 6.64
N ILE A 25 2.36 8.19 7.40
CA ILE A 25 3.54 9.04 7.22
C ILE A 25 4.16 8.85 5.83
N LEU A 26 4.28 7.61 5.37
CA LEU A 26 4.84 7.30 4.06
C LEU A 26 3.95 7.84 2.93
N PHE A 27 2.62 7.79 3.05
CA PHE A 27 1.72 8.41 2.08
C PHE A 27 1.84 9.93 2.08
N LEU A 28 1.95 10.58 3.25
CA LEU A 28 2.18 12.02 3.32
C LEU A 28 3.50 12.42 2.66
N ILE A 29 4.57 11.67 2.92
CA ILE A 29 5.87 11.91 2.27
C ILE A 29 5.76 11.67 0.76
N GLY A 30 5.12 10.59 0.33
CA GLY A 30 4.90 10.29 -1.09
C GLY A 30 4.09 11.37 -1.80
N ALA A 31 3.11 11.98 -1.12
CA ALA A 31 2.31 13.09 -1.64
C ALA A 31 3.10 14.39 -1.75
N LEU A 32 4.06 14.62 -0.85
CA LEU A 32 4.90 15.82 -0.84
C LEU A 32 6.08 15.71 -1.81
N VAL A 33 6.65 14.51 -1.96
CA VAL A 33 7.78 14.25 -2.85
C VAL A 33 7.29 14.15 -4.29
N ARG A 34 7.94 14.87 -5.21
CA ARG A 34 7.62 14.81 -6.65
C ARG A 34 8.46 13.76 -7.37
N GLY A 35 7.92 13.22 -8.46
CA GLY A 35 8.63 12.32 -9.37
C GLY A 35 8.60 10.85 -8.95
N LYS A 36 9.45 10.02 -9.56
CA LYS A 36 9.43 8.55 -9.45
C LYS A 36 9.66 8.04 -8.02
N ILE A 37 10.29 8.85 -7.17
CA ILE A 37 10.57 8.52 -5.77
C ILE A 37 9.27 8.46 -4.95
N SER A 38 8.24 9.24 -5.31
CA SER A 38 6.92 9.17 -4.66
C SER A 38 6.31 7.77 -4.70
N LEU A 39 6.51 7.03 -5.80
CA LEU A 39 6.02 5.67 -5.98
C LEU A 39 6.65 4.70 -4.98
N VAL A 40 7.90 4.93 -4.59
CA VAL A 40 8.57 4.11 -3.57
C VAL A 40 7.91 4.32 -2.22
N PHE A 41 7.65 5.57 -1.83
CA PHE A 41 6.96 5.88 -0.58
C PHE A 41 5.53 5.35 -0.55
N TYR A 42 4.78 5.48 -1.66
CA TYR A 42 3.46 4.88 -1.79
C TYR A 42 3.48 3.35 -1.74
N GLY A 43 4.47 2.72 -2.38
CA GLY A 43 4.67 1.28 -2.33
C GLY A 43 4.98 0.81 -0.91
N LEU A 44 5.90 1.47 -0.22
CA LEU A 44 6.25 1.16 1.17
C LEU A 44 5.06 1.38 2.12
N GLY A 45 4.27 2.43 1.91
CA GLY A 45 3.05 2.68 2.68
C GLY A 45 2.00 1.60 2.46
N ALA A 46 1.79 1.17 1.22
CA ALA A 46 0.90 0.06 0.90
C ALA A 46 1.39 -1.26 1.52
N LEU A 47 2.70 -1.54 1.50
CA LEU A 47 3.28 -2.71 2.17
C LEU A 47 3.09 -2.66 3.69
N ALA A 48 3.21 -1.48 4.30
CA ALA A 48 2.96 -1.30 5.73
C ALA A 48 1.49 -1.57 6.09
N LEU A 49 0.53 -1.16 5.25
CA LEU A 49 -0.88 -1.54 5.43
C LEU A 49 -1.09 -3.05 5.31
N LEU A 50 -0.47 -3.69 4.31
CA LEU A 50 -0.57 -5.13 4.14
C LEU A 50 0.02 -5.89 5.35
N GLN A 51 1.07 -5.36 5.96
CA GLN A 51 1.66 -5.91 7.18
C GLN A 51 0.72 -5.75 8.38
N GLU A 52 0.14 -4.56 8.58
CA GLU A 52 -0.78 -4.29 9.69
C GLU A 52 -1.98 -5.23 9.69
N PHE A 53 -2.59 -5.44 8.52
CA PHE A 53 -3.77 -6.28 8.39
C PHE A 53 -3.45 -7.78 8.19
N GLY A 54 -2.18 -8.18 8.23
CA GLY A 54 -1.76 -9.56 7.97
C GLY A 54 -2.05 -10.06 6.56
N LEU A 55 -2.29 -9.13 5.62
CA LEU A 55 -2.67 -9.42 4.23
C LEU A 55 -1.47 -9.71 3.33
N PHE A 56 -0.24 -9.65 3.86
CA PHE A 56 0.97 -9.89 3.06
C PHE A 56 0.94 -11.26 2.36
N GLY A 57 0.51 -12.31 3.06
CA GLY A 57 0.37 -13.65 2.47
C GLY A 57 -0.62 -13.66 1.29
N ALA A 58 -1.80 -13.10 1.50
CA ALA A 58 -2.84 -12.98 0.48
C ALA A 58 -2.38 -12.13 -0.72
N PHE A 59 -1.63 -11.06 -0.47
CA PHE A 59 -1.05 -10.22 -1.52
C PHE A 59 -0.03 -10.98 -2.37
N ILE A 60 0.89 -11.73 -1.75
CA ILE A 60 1.85 -12.55 -2.49
C ILE A 60 1.14 -13.64 -3.31
N GLU A 61 0.10 -14.25 -2.76
CA GLU A 61 -0.71 -15.23 -3.47
C GLU A 61 -1.44 -14.64 -4.67
N PHE A 62 -2.03 -13.44 -4.51
CA PHE A 62 -2.57 -12.66 -5.61
C PHE A 62 -1.52 -12.37 -6.68
N LEU A 63 -0.33 -11.87 -6.31
CA LEU A 63 0.76 -11.59 -7.26
C LEU A 63 1.19 -12.81 -8.06
N LYS A 64 1.16 -14.02 -7.47
CA LYS A 64 1.45 -15.27 -8.19
C LYS A 64 0.39 -15.59 -9.24
N GLN A 65 -0.85 -15.17 -9.05
CA GLN A 65 -1.96 -15.37 -9.97
C GLN A 65 -1.99 -14.32 -11.10
N VAL A 66 -1.47 -13.11 -10.86
CA VAL A 66 -1.43 -12.01 -11.83
C VAL A 66 -0.83 -12.42 -13.19
N PRO A 67 0.33 -13.12 -13.28
CA PRO A 67 0.87 -13.58 -14.56
C PRO A 67 -0.11 -14.46 -15.35
N GLY A 68 -0.90 -15.29 -14.67
CA GLY A 68 -1.92 -16.13 -15.29
C GLY A 68 -3.10 -15.31 -15.82
N LEU A 69 -3.56 -14.33 -15.04
CA LEU A 69 -4.63 -13.41 -15.45
C LEU A 69 -4.22 -12.55 -16.65
N VAL A 70 -2.99 -12.04 -16.67
CA VAL A 70 -2.45 -11.26 -17.80
C VAL A 70 -2.32 -12.14 -19.05
N LYS A 71 -1.81 -13.36 -18.93
CA LYS A 71 -1.76 -14.31 -20.06
C LYS A 71 -3.15 -14.63 -20.59
N GLY A 72 -4.14 -14.83 -19.72
CA GLY A 72 -5.52 -15.07 -20.10
C GLY A 72 -6.14 -13.89 -20.85
N LEU A 73 -5.96 -12.66 -20.33
CA LEU A 73 -6.42 -11.44 -21.00
C LEU A 73 -5.72 -11.21 -22.33
N LEU A 74 -4.40 -11.41 -22.42
CA LEU A 74 -3.66 -11.30 -23.69
C LEU A 74 -4.09 -12.37 -24.70
N SER A 75 -4.53 -13.54 -24.25
CA SER A 75 -5.02 -14.60 -25.14
C SER A 75 -6.42 -14.28 -25.67
N VAL A 76 -7.28 -13.65 -24.86
CA VAL A 76 -8.64 -13.24 -25.25
C VAL A 76 -8.63 -11.97 -26.13
N PHE A 77 -7.78 -10.99 -25.80
CA PHE A 77 -7.72 -9.72 -26.52
C PHE A 77 -6.66 -9.68 -27.63
N GLY A 78 -5.59 -10.46 -27.52
CA GLY A 78 -4.56 -10.60 -28.56
C GLY A 78 -4.84 -11.70 -29.59
N GLY A 79 -5.84 -12.55 -29.35
CA GLY A 79 -6.27 -13.62 -30.26
C GLY A 79 -7.35 -13.22 -31.29
N VAL A 80 -7.86 -11.97 -31.25
CA VAL A 80 -8.95 -11.47 -32.12
C VAL A 80 -8.42 -10.62 -33.31
N SER A 81 -7.11 -10.60 -33.54
CA SER A 81 -6.51 -10.10 -34.78
C SER A 81 -5.88 -11.25 -35.56
N GLY A 82 -6.73 -12.12 -36.09
CA GLY A 82 -6.42 -13.14 -37.09
C GLY A 82 -7.49 -13.11 -38.17
#